data_AF-A0AAV6GY90-F1
#
_entry.id   AF-A0AAV6GY90-F1
#
_cell.length_a   1.000
_cell.length_b   1.000
_cell.length_c   1.000
_cell.angle_alpha   90.00
_cell.angle_beta   90.00
_cell.angle_gamma   90.00
#
_symmetry.space_group_name_H-M   'P 1'
#
loop_
_entity.id
_entity.type
_entity.pdbx_description
1 polymer ?
#
loop_
_entity_poly.entity_id
_entity_poly.type
_entity_poly.pdbx_seq_one_letter_code
_entity_poly.pdbx_strand_id
1 'polypeptide(L)'
;MSPSNTAFRAKILEQSFRETRFEFVAKNLKYRFPCAGWCASFMKVDAAMPCTKGPVILITVLCLLSGVLGQRDWGVTYPSTSICGLKGSFVDIPCTYSYPSERKIIKTFWHFILRMDDLNQDSKYQGRVEYLGDKRNNCALRIKDLRDSDTGEQYRFRFITDDPRGMFSGSEVSLTLTDLHVKVSPESVKEGDEVTLTCSTTCSLSNNHTYIWYKNSQPLSNSHTTESNTLSIPSVSREEDGGYYSCAVRVHEGHPSRSV
;
A
#
# COMPACT_ATOMS: atom_id res chain seq x y z
N MET A 1 69.00 35.03 2.16
CA MET A 1 69.40 34.11 1.07
C MET A 1 68.16 33.79 0.24
N SER A 2 67.95 34.54 -0.84
CA SER A 2 67.33 34.00 -2.08
C SER A 2 68.41 33.20 -2.83
N PRO A 3 68.14 32.42 -3.91
CA PRO A 3 66.94 32.37 -4.79
C PRO A 3 66.38 30.93 -4.91
N SER A 4 65.34 30.55 -5.66
CA SER A 4 64.73 30.99 -6.92
C SER A 4 63.30 30.42 -7.01
N ASN A 5 62.24 31.19 -7.29
CA ASN A 5 61.66 31.47 -8.63
C ASN A 5 61.15 30.17 -9.35
N THR A 6 59.91 30.02 -9.83
CA THR A 6 58.95 30.99 -10.37
C THR A 6 57.52 30.41 -10.45
N ALA A 7 56.55 31.34 -10.29
CA ALA A 7 55.10 31.35 -10.56
C ALA A 7 54.55 30.55 -11.76
N PHE A 8 53.25 30.14 -11.73
CA PHE A 8 52.12 30.94 -12.24
C PHE A 8 50.75 30.24 -12.09
N ARG A 9 49.71 31.08 -11.95
CA ARG A 9 48.26 30.80 -11.89
C ARG A 9 47.73 29.97 -13.06
N ALA A 10 46.63 29.24 -12.84
CA ALA A 10 45.66 28.94 -13.91
C ALA A 10 44.21 29.01 -13.39
N LYS A 11 43.38 29.67 -14.19
CA LYS A 11 41.95 29.98 -14.06
C LYS A 11 41.10 28.78 -14.54
N ILE A 12 39.85 28.75 -14.08
CA ILE A 12 38.74 27.90 -14.54
C ILE A 12 38.28 28.35 -15.95
N LEU A 13 38.05 27.42 -16.89
CA LEU A 13 36.79 27.22 -17.66
C LEU A 13 36.93 26.19 -18.81
N GLU A 14 35.93 25.30 -18.84
CA GLU A 14 35.25 24.59 -19.94
C GLU A 14 35.96 23.76 -21.04
N GLN A 15 35.49 22.50 -21.09
CA GLN A 15 35.11 21.65 -22.24
C GLN A 15 36.12 21.35 -23.36
N SER A 16 36.45 20.05 -23.52
CA SER A 16 36.02 19.25 -24.69
C SER A 16 36.74 17.88 -24.72
N PHE A 17 35.96 16.87 -25.13
CA PHE A 17 36.28 15.46 -25.35
C PHE A 17 37.44 15.21 -26.34
N ARG A 18 38.36 14.28 -26.01
CA ARG A 18 38.63 13.03 -26.77
C ARG A 18 39.84 12.23 -26.24
N GLU A 19 39.55 10.94 -26.04
CA GLU A 19 40.38 9.75 -26.32
C GLU A 19 41.82 9.67 -25.80
N THR A 20 42.02 8.93 -24.70
CA THR A 20 43.17 8.01 -24.61
C THR A 20 42.80 6.74 -23.84
N ARG A 21 43.11 5.61 -24.50
CA ARG A 21 42.98 4.21 -24.11
C ARG A 21 43.46 3.93 -22.67
N PHE A 22 42.61 3.28 -21.88
CA PHE A 22 43.04 2.42 -20.77
C PHE A 22 42.49 1.01 -21.02
N GLU A 23 43.42 0.06 -21.09
CA GLU A 23 43.17 -1.37 -21.23
C GLU A 23 42.38 -1.90 -20.02
N PHE A 24 41.18 -2.43 -20.27
CA PHE A 24 40.46 -3.26 -19.31
C PHE A 24 40.88 -4.72 -19.51
N VAL A 25 41.60 -5.26 -18.52
CA VAL A 25 41.80 -6.70 -18.38
C VAL A 25 40.45 -7.32 -17.99
N ALA A 26 39.79 -7.96 -18.95
CA ALA A 26 38.55 -8.70 -18.73
C ALA A 26 38.83 -9.96 -17.89
N LYS A 27 38.44 -9.95 -16.60
CA LYS A 27 38.25 -11.19 -15.83
C LYS A 27 36.82 -11.69 -16.04
N ASN A 28 36.72 -12.79 -16.78
CA ASN A 28 35.51 -13.55 -17.08
C ASN A 28 34.67 -13.85 -15.82
N LEU A 29 33.47 -13.28 -15.72
CA LEU A 29 32.39 -13.79 -14.87
C LEU A 29 31.12 -13.92 -15.74
N LYS A 30 30.99 -15.10 -16.37
CA LYS A 30 29.75 -15.55 -17.00
C LYS A 30 28.80 -16.03 -15.90
N TYR A 31 27.81 -15.22 -15.54
CA TYR A 31 26.64 -15.73 -14.80
C TYR A 31 25.67 -16.34 -15.81
N ARG A 32 25.69 -17.67 -15.89
CA ARG A 32 24.73 -18.49 -16.63
C ARG A 32 23.79 -19.10 -15.58
N PHE A 33 22.49 -18.82 -15.69
CA PHE A 33 21.45 -19.53 -14.94
C PHE A 33 21.51 -21.02 -15.26
N PRO A 34 21.53 -21.93 -14.26
CA PRO A 34 21.17 -23.31 -14.47
C PRO A 34 19.76 -23.55 -13.93
N CYS A 35 18.84 -23.83 -14.85
CA CYS A 35 17.74 -24.73 -14.56
C CYS A 35 18.28 -26.17 -14.50
N ALA A 36 17.63 -26.99 -13.68
CA ALA A 36 17.70 -28.45 -13.56
C ALA A 36 18.87 -29.04 -12.74
N GLY A 37 18.49 -29.98 -11.86
CA GLY A 37 19.36 -31.06 -11.41
C GLY A 37 19.61 -31.10 -9.90
N TRP A 38 18.65 -31.62 -9.14
CA TRP A 38 18.90 -32.11 -7.79
C TRP A 38 19.76 -33.38 -7.82
N CYS A 39 20.88 -33.35 -7.09
CA CYS A 39 21.66 -34.46 -6.52
C CYS A 39 22.91 -33.81 -5.90
N ALA A 40 23.43 -34.10 -4.73
CA ALA A 40 23.16 -35.00 -3.61
C ALA A 40 24.11 -34.53 -2.48
N SER A 41 23.93 -34.94 -1.21
CA SER A 41 25.02 -35.23 -0.26
C SER A 41 24.45 -35.62 1.11
N PHE A 42 24.46 -36.91 1.44
CA PHE A 42 25.43 -37.61 2.30
C PHE A 42 25.06 -37.60 3.79
N MET A 43 24.45 -38.69 4.26
CA MET A 43 24.81 -39.30 5.53
C MET A 43 25.37 -40.69 5.23
N LYS A 44 26.64 -40.88 5.58
CA LYS A 44 27.31 -42.18 5.69
C LYS A 44 26.69 -42.93 6.87
N VAL A 45 26.13 -44.11 6.62
CA VAL A 45 26.09 -45.19 7.61
C VAL A 45 26.39 -46.48 6.87
N ASP A 46 27.65 -46.89 6.89
CA ASP A 46 28.03 -48.25 6.52
C ASP A 46 27.60 -49.17 7.67
N ALA A 47 26.49 -49.88 7.47
CA ALA A 47 26.12 -51.03 8.27
C ALA A 47 25.50 -52.08 7.34
N ALA A 48 26.30 -53.08 6.96
CA ALA A 48 25.78 -54.29 6.36
C ALA A 48 25.00 -55.07 7.42
N MET A 49 23.69 -55.24 7.24
CA MET A 49 22.86 -56.17 8.03
C MET A 49 21.80 -56.84 7.15
N PRO A 50 21.40 -58.08 7.46
CA PRO A 50 20.78 -59.01 6.51
C PRO A 50 19.28 -58.73 6.30
N CYS A 51 18.81 -59.05 5.10
CA CYS A 51 17.39 -59.05 4.74
C CYS A 51 16.59 -60.03 5.62
N THR A 52 15.82 -59.52 6.57
CA THR A 52 14.72 -60.24 7.22
C THR A 52 13.40 -59.52 6.99
N LYS A 53 12.42 -60.26 6.48
CA LYS A 53 11.07 -59.79 6.12
C LYS A 53 10.33 -59.26 7.37
N GLY A 54 10.05 -57.96 7.41
CA GLY A 54 9.26 -57.26 8.44
C GLY A 54 8.58 -56.02 7.83
N PRO A 55 7.50 -55.48 8.42
CA PRO A 55 6.37 -54.90 7.69
C PRO A 55 6.70 -53.56 7.02
N VAL A 56 6.71 -53.58 5.69
CA VAL A 56 6.82 -52.42 4.77
C VAL A 56 5.66 -51.41 4.95
N ILE A 57 4.64 -51.77 5.74
CA ILE A 57 3.42 -50.99 5.94
C ILE A 57 3.59 -49.84 6.95
N LEU A 58 4.58 -49.88 7.87
CA LEU A 58 4.72 -48.83 8.89
C LEU A 58 5.50 -47.60 8.41
N ILE A 59 6.41 -47.77 7.44
CA ILE A 59 7.24 -46.66 6.91
C ILE A 59 6.46 -45.85 5.86
N THR A 60 5.54 -46.47 5.11
CA THR A 60 4.66 -45.76 4.16
C THR A 60 3.63 -44.87 4.87
N VAL A 61 3.21 -45.21 6.09
CA VAL A 61 2.28 -44.39 6.89
C VAL A 61 2.94 -43.09 7.40
N LEU A 62 4.26 -43.09 7.64
CA LEU A 62 5.01 -41.88 8.02
C LEU A 62 5.24 -40.91 6.84
N CYS A 63 5.35 -41.42 5.61
CA CYS A 63 5.50 -40.59 4.42
C CYS A 63 4.18 -40.01 3.87
N LEU A 64 3.03 -40.52 4.31
CA LEU A 64 1.71 -39.94 3.99
C LEU A 64 1.33 -38.77 4.93
N LEU A 65 2.07 -38.60 6.04
CA LEU A 65 1.91 -37.46 6.96
C LEU A 65 2.92 -36.32 6.70
N SER A 66 3.94 -36.51 5.86
CA SER A 66 4.84 -35.44 5.42
C SER A 66 4.22 -34.49 4.37
N GLY A 67 2.91 -34.60 4.12
CA GLY A 67 2.19 -33.83 3.11
C GLY A 67 1.65 -32.46 3.54
N VAL A 68 1.76 -32.04 4.81
CA VAL A 68 1.19 -30.76 5.27
C VAL A 68 1.99 -30.13 6.41
N LEU A 69 3.26 -29.79 6.23
CA LEU A 69 3.95 -28.79 7.09
C LEU A 69 5.01 -28.05 6.27
N GLY A 70 4.71 -26.79 5.95
CA GLY A 70 5.57 -25.91 5.16
C GLY A 70 4.77 -24.78 4.54
N GLN A 71 4.06 -24.06 5.39
CA GLN A 71 3.23 -22.90 5.09
C GLN A 71 4.07 -21.83 4.36
N ARG A 72 3.43 -20.97 3.57
CA ARG A 72 4.07 -19.74 3.06
C ARG A 72 4.36 -18.83 4.27
N ASP A 73 5.45 -19.09 4.99
CA ASP A 73 5.72 -18.41 6.26
C ASP A 73 5.87 -16.91 6.05
N TRP A 74 6.39 -16.52 4.89
CA TRP A 74 6.61 -15.14 4.49
C TRP A 74 5.48 -14.65 3.59
N GLY A 75 4.87 -13.53 3.94
CA GLY A 75 3.81 -12.94 3.13
C GLY A 75 3.46 -11.53 3.56
N VAL A 76 2.88 -10.78 2.63
CA VAL A 76 2.19 -9.51 2.88
C VAL A 76 0.86 -9.61 2.14
N THR A 77 -0.21 -9.26 2.82
CA THR A 77 -1.58 -9.34 2.33
C THR A 77 -2.24 -7.99 2.50
N TYR A 78 -2.88 -7.52 1.42
CA TYR A 78 -3.73 -6.33 1.44
C TYR A 78 -5.18 -6.76 1.23
N PRO A 79 -6.14 -6.29 2.03
CA PRO A 79 -7.57 -6.52 1.76
C PRO A 79 -8.02 -5.95 0.41
N SER A 80 -7.42 -4.84 -0.01
CA SER A 80 -7.57 -4.25 -1.35
C SER A 80 -6.24 -3.66 -1.79
N THR A 81 -5.92 -3.81 -3.08
CA THR A 81 -4.76 -3.14 -3.72
C THR A 81 -5.16 -1.89 -4.48
N SER A 82 -6.45 -1.65 -4.69
CA SER A 82 -6.98 -0.42 -5.29
C SER A 82 -7.66 0.40 -4.20
N ILE A 83 -6.97 1.45 -3.75
CA ILE A 83 -7.41 2.32 -2.67
C ILE A 83 -7.98 3.60 -3.26
N CYS A 84 -9.14 4.01 -2.75
CA CYS A 84 -9.83 5.24 -3.15
C CYS A 84 -10.06 6.10 -1.90
N GLY A 85 -9.55 7.33 -1.93
CA GLY A 85 -9.64 8.29 -0.83
C GLY A 85 -10.30 9.61 -1.23
N LEU A 86 -10.84 10.34 -0.26
CA LEU A 86 -11.37 11.68 -0.46
C LEU A 86 -10.23 12.71 -0.52
N LYS A 87 -10.25 13.58 -1.55
CA LYS A 87 -9.28 14.66 -1.71
C LYS A 87 -9.25 15.57 -0.46
N GLY A 88 -8.05 15.96 -0.02
CA GLY A 88 -7.80 16.74 1.20
C GLY A 88 -7.94 15.97 2.52
N SER A 89 -8.60 14.82 2.50
CA SER A 89 -8.82 13.99 3.69
C SER A 89 -7.65 13.05 3.98
N PHE A 90 -7.89 11.93 4.65
CA PHE A 90 -6.93 10.85 4.86
C PHE A 90 -7.47 9.52 4.34
N VAL A 91 -6.58 8.56 4.10
CA VAL A 91 -6.93 7.16 3.86
C VAL A 91 -6.07 6.24 4.69
N ASP A 92 -6.66 5.15 5.13
CA ASP A 92 -5.97 4.02 5.74
C ASP A 92 -5.84 2.89 4.73
N ILE A 93 -4.61 2.45 4.50
CA ILE A 93 -4.27 1.32 3.66
C ILE A 93 -4.05 0.12 4.58
N PRO A 94 -5.06 -0.75 4.79
CA PRO A 94 -4.90 -1.90 5.66
C PRO A 94 -3.94 -2.91 5.04
N CYS A 95 -3.15 -3.54 5.90
CA CYS A 95 -2.11 -4.47 5.49
C CYS A 95 -1.83 -5.42 6.64
N THR A 96 -1.63 -6.70 6.31
CA THR A 96 -1.07 -7.68 7.23
C THR A 96 0.14 -8.37 6.64
N TYR A 97 1.03 -8.89 7.48
CA TYR A 97 2.20 -9.63 7.04
C TYR A 97 2.53 -10.78 7.98
N SER A 98 3.18 -11.80 7.43
CA SER A 98 3.58 -13.02 8.13
C SER A 98 5.06 -13.31 7.91
N TYR A 99 5.68 -13.91 8.91
CA TYR A 99 7.05 -14.42 8.88
C TYR A 99 7.20 -15.53 9.94
N PRO A 100 8.24 -16.38 9.87
CA PRO A 100 8.46 -17.44 10.87
C PRO A 100 8.57 -16.87 12.29
N SER A 101 7.87 -17.47 13.25
CA SER A 101 7.74 -16.95 14.63
C SER A 101 9.08 -16.84 15.39
N GLU A 102 10.09 -17.60 14.97
CA GLU A 102 11.44 -17.57 15.53
C GLU A 102 12.23 -16.29 15.16
N ARG A 103 11.75 -15.52 14.17
CA ARG A 103 12.42 -14.33 13.67
C ARG A 103 11.99 -13.07 14.40
N LYS A 104 12.87 -12.07 14.38
CA LYS A 104 12.59 -10.74 14.92
C LYS A 104 12.54 -9.73 13.81
N ILE A 105 11.54 -8.84 13.86
CA ILE A 105 11.45 -7.72 12.94
C ILE A 105 12.52 -6.68 13.27
N ILE A 106 13.38 -6.39 12.29
CA ILE A 106 14.40 -5.34 12.37
C ILE A 106 13.82 -4.02 11.84
N LYS A 107 13.15 -4.05 10.70
CA LYS A 107 12.63 -2.85 10.05
C LYS A 107 11.34 -3.14 9.30
N THR A 108 10.41 -2.19 9.35
CA THR A 108 9.20 -2.15 8.54
C THR A 108 9.08 -0.77 7.93
N PHE A 109 8.65 -0.68 6.68
CA PHE A 109 8.42 0.60 6.03
C PHE A 109 7.56 0.43 4.78
N TRP A 110 6.85 1.50 4.44
CA TRP A 110 6.22 1.64 3.14
C TRP A 110 7.15 2.40 2.22
N HIS A 111 7.13 2.08 0.92
CA HIS A 111 8.00 2.73 -0.05
C HIS A 111 7.36 2.78 -1.45
N PHE A 112 7.89 3.64 -2.31
CA PHE A 112 7.58 3.62 -3.75
C PHE A 112 8.30 2.46 -4.41
N ILE A 113 7.62 1.71 -5.29
CA ILE A 113 8.22 0.54 -5.97
C ILE A 113 9.53 0.90 -6.67
N LEU A 114 9.57 2.05 -7.37
CA LEU A 114 10.73 2.47 -8.16
C LEU A 114 11.88 3.07 -7.34
N ARG A 115 11.59 3.70 -6.19
CA ARG A 115 12.59 4.44 -5.41
C ARG A 115 13.15 3.65 -4.23
N MET A 116 12.37 2.72 -3.67
CA MET A 116 12.70 1.95 -2.47
C MET A 116 12.96 2.76 -1.18
N ASP A 117 12.92 4.09 -1.25
CA ASP A 117 13.00 4.96 -0.08
C ASP A 117 11.74 4.87 0.78
N ASP A 118 11.95 4.86 2.10
CA ASP A 118 10.88 4.89 3.09
C ASP A 118 10.05 6.17 2.92
N LEU A 119 8.73 6.02 2.79
CA LEU A 119 7.80 7.15 2.64
C LEU A 119 7.98 8.21 3.73
N ASN A 120 8.33 7.80 4.96
CA ASN A 120 8.54 8.73 6.07
C ASN A 120 9.78 9.62 5.90
N GLN A 121 10.70 9.26 5.00
CA GLN A 121 11.90 10.03 4.68
C GLN A 121 11.71 10.91 3.44
N ASP A 122 10.62 10.74 2.70
CA ASP A 122 10.30 11.56 1.54
C ASP A 122 9.73 12.92 1.97
N SER A 123 10.36 14.01 1.54
CA SER A 123 9.92 15.37 1.86
C SER A 123 8.49 15.67 1.41
N LYS A 124 7.99 15.04 0.34
CA LYS A 124 6.59 15.16 -0.14
C LYS A 124 5.58 14.60 0.87
N TYR A 125 6.01 13.70 1.75
CA TYR A 125 5.16 12.98 2.71
C TYR A 125 5.44 13.34 4.17
N GLN A 126 6.40 14.25 4.40
CA GLN A 126 6.74 14.73 5.73
C GLN A 126 5.50 15.27 6.46
N GLY A 127 5.19 14.70 7.62
CA GLY A 127 4.03 15.06 8.44
C GLY A 127 2.67 14.56 7.91
N ARG A 128 2.62 13.94 6.73
CA ARG A 128 1.39 13.39 6.14
C ARG A 128 1.25 11.90 6.29
N VAL A 129 2.35 11.17 6.47
CA VAL A 129 2.34 9.71 6.60
C VAL A 129 2.46 9.29 8.06
N GLU A 130 1.66 8.29 8.43
CA GLU A 130 1.66 7.69 9.76
C GLU A 130 1.61 6.17 9.63
N TYR A 131 2.58 5.49 10.25
CA TYR A 131 2.57 4.02 10.33
C TYR A 131 1.66 3.58 11.48
N LEU A 132 0.56 2.91 11.14
CA LEU A 132 -0.44 2.41 12.10
C LEU A 132 -0.18 0.96 12.55
N GLY A 133 0.85 0.32 11.99
CA GLY A 133 1.19 -1.05 12.28
C GLY A 133 1.79 -1.27 13.67
N ASP A 134 1.76 -2.52 14.13
CA ASP A 134 2.22 -2.93 15.46
C ASP A 134 3.61 -3.59 15.45
N LYS A 135 4.24 -3.67 14.27
CA LYS A 135 5.51 -4.38 14.03
C LYS A 135 5.48 -5.87 14.39
N ARG A 136 4.30 -6.49 14.45
CA ARG A 136 4.11 -7.94 14.64
C ARG A 136 3.48 -8.58 13.42
N ASN A 137 2.35 -8.05 12.97
CA ASN A 137 1.66 -8.56 11.80
C ASN A 137 0.77 -7.50 11.13
N ASN A 138 0.53 -6.35 11.78
CA ASN A 138 -0.19 -5.23 11.19
C ASN A 138 0.81 -4.27 10.54
N CYS A 139 0.58 -3.95 9.28
CA CYS A 139 1.38 -3.02 8.48
C CYS A 139 0.59 -1.84 7.94
N ALA A 140 -0.57 -1.52 8.52
CA ALA A 140 -1.43 -0.44 8.04
C ALA A 140 -0.69 0.91 7.95
N LEU A 141 -1.01 1.67 6.90
CA LEU A 141 -0.48 3.01 6.63
C LEU A 141 -1.62 4.01 6.60
N ARG A 142 -1.43 5.19 7.20
CA ARG A 142 -2.29 6.34 7.00
C ARG A 142 -1.56 7.40 6.18
N ILE A 143 -2.23 7.90 5.15
CA ILE A 143 -1.79 9.08 4.38
C ILE A 143 -2.83 10.18 4.59
N LYS A 144 -2.42 11.32 5.13
CA LYS A 144 -3.23 12.51 5.43
C LYS A 144 -3.06 13.57 4.35
N ASP A 145 -4.00 14.51 4.30
CA ASP A 145 -4.02 15.62 3.34
C ASP A 145 -3.79 15.10 1.92
N LEU A 146 -4.71 14.27 1.43
CA LEU A 146 -4.60 13.59 0.14
C LEU A 146 -4.61 14.57 -1.04
N ARG A 147 -3.60 14.47 -1.91
CA ARG A 147 -3.38 15.38 -3.04
C ARG A 147 -3.36 14.62 -4.36
N ASP A 148 -3.70 15.30 -5.46
CA ASP A 148 -3.64 14.70 -6.80
C ASP A 148 -2.23 14.13 -7.11
N SER A 149 -1.18 14.74 -6.57
CA SER A 149 0.19 14.24 -6.69
C SER A 149 0.43 12.88 -6.04
N ASP A 150 -0.43 12.44 -5.11
CA ASP A 150 -0.32 11.13 -4.45
C ASP A 150 -0.87 10.00 -5.33
N THR A 151 -1.63 10.35 -6.38
CA THR A 151 -2.10 9.41 -7.39
C THR A 151 -1.01 9.07 -8.40
N GLY A 152 -1.11 7.90 -9.03
CA GLY A 152 -0.12 7.42 -10.00
C GLY A 152 1.19 6.90 -9.38
N GLU A 153 1.40 7.16 -8.09
CA GLU A 153 2.45 6.52 -7.30
C GLU A 153 2.09 5.06 -7.01
N GLN A 154 3.12 4.20 -6.98
CA GLN A 154 2.97 2.78 -6.71
C GLN A 154 3.57 2.45 -5.35
N TYR A 155 2.70 2.18 -4.38
CA TYR A 155 3.10 1.93 -2.99
C TYR A 155 3.23 0.43 -2.75
N ARG A 156 4.14 0.05 -1.86
CA ARG A 156 4.08 -1.27 -1.22
C ARG A 156 4.75 -1.28 0.15
N PHE A 157 4.34 -2.23 0.97
CA PHE A 157 4.96 -2.50 2.25
C PHE A 157 6.16 -3.43 2.10
N ARG A 158 7.20 -3.21 2.91
CA ARG A 158 8.36 -4.08 3.08
C ARG A 158 8.67 -4.28 4.56
N PHE A 159 9.07 -5.49 4.89
CA PHE A 159 9.67 -5.79 6.19
C PHE A 159 10.99 -6.55 6.03
N ILE A 160 11.85 -6.40 7.04
CA ILE A 160 13.17 -7.01 7.16
C ILE A 160 13.27 -7.63 8.55
N THR A 161 13.69 -8.87 8.64
CA THR A 161 13.95 -9.57 9.90
C THR A 161 15.45 -9.67 10.19
N ASP A 162 15.77 -10.35 11.29
CA ASP A 162 17.12 -10.73 11.70
C ASP A 162 17.77 -11.85 10.87
N ASP A 163 17.06 -12.44 9.91
CA ASP A 163 17.68 -13.28 8.89
C ASP A 163 18.29 -12.37 7.80
N PRO A 164 19.59 -12.53 7.46
CA PRO A 164 20.22 -11.76 6.38
C PRO A 164 19.51 -11.84 5.02
N ARG A 165 18.71 -12.89 4.78
CA ARG A 165 17.88 -13.07 3.58
C ARG A 165 16.38 -12.85 3.87
N GLY A 166 16.02 -12.57 5.11
CA GLY A 166 14.65 -12.38 5.58
C GLY A 166 14.09 -11.01 5.25
N MET A 167 13.95 -10.73 3.95
CA MET A 167 13.26 -9.54 3.47
C MET A 167 12.11 -9.94 2.56
N PHE A 168 10.97 -9.28 2.73
CA PHE A 168 9.81 -9.53 1.90
C PHE A 168 9.06 -8.22 1.60
N SER A 169 8.45 -8.14 0.42
CA SER A 169 7.63 -6.99 0.01
C SER A 169 6.30 -7.49 -0.52
N GLY A 170 5.24 -6.74 -0.26
CA GLY A 170 3.93 -7.06 -0.83
C GLY A 170 3.84 -6.71 -2.32
N SER A 171 2.67 -6.98 -2.88
CA SER A 171 2.28 -6.48 -4.19
C SER A 171 2.16 -4.95 -4.21
N GLU A 172 1.96 -4.42 -5.41
CA GLU A 172 1.64 -3.02 -5.65
C GLU A 172 0.26 -2.66 -5.06
N VAL A 173 0.18 -1.45 -4.49
CA VAL A 173 -1.03 -0.78 -4.07
C VAL A 173 -1.12 0.56 -4.80
N SER A 174 -2.24 0.80 -5.47
CA SER A 174 -2.54 2.04 -6.17
C SER A 174 -3.51 2.91 -5.37
N LEU A 175 -3.36 4.22 -5.51
CA LEU A 175 -4.22 5.22 -4.88
C LEU A 175 -4.89 6.08 -5.94
N THR A 176 -6.22 6.18 -5.86
CA THR A 176 -7.05 7.11 -6.61
C THR A 176 -7.77 8.06 -5.66
N LEU A 177 -8.15 9.23 -6.17
CA LEU A 177 -8.89 10.23 -5.41
C LEU A 177 -10.26 10.48 -6.01
N THR A 178 -11.22 10.81 -5.15
CA THR A 178 -12.57 11.27 -5.51
C THR A 178 -12.96 12.48 -4.67
N ASP A 179 -13.93 13.22 -5.19
CA ASP A 179 -14.70 14.20 -4.43
C ASP A 179 -16.10 13.63 -4.14
N LEU A 180 -16.84 14.29 -3.24
CA LEU A 180 -18.25 14.00 -2.98
C LEU A 180 -19.14 14.90 -3.84
N HIS A 181 -20.16 14.30 -4.45
CA HIS A 181 -21.15 15.01 -5.27
C HIS A 181 -22.57 14.57 -4.90
N VAL A 182 -23.47 15.53 -4.71
CA VAL A 182 -24.89 15.25 -4.53
C VAL A 182 -25.56 15.14 -5.91
N LYS A 183 -26.25 14.03 -6.14
CA LYS A 183 -27.14 13.84 -7.29
C LYS A 183 -28.57 13.95 -6.81
N VAL A 184 -29.40 14.72 -7.52
CA VAL A 184 -30.82 14.92 -7.19
C VAL A 184 -31.67 14.21 -8.24
N SER A 185 -32.67 13.44 -7.80
CA SER A 185 -33.60 12.74 -8.68
C SER A 185 -35.04 12.88 -8.17
N PRO A 186 -36.00 13.38 -8.99
CA PRO A 186 -35.80 13.95 -10.32
C PRO A 186 -35.04 15.29 -10.29
N GLU A 187 -34.41 15.69 -11.42
CA GLU A 187 -33.65 16.95 -11.49
C GLU A 187 -34.53 18.20 -11.40
N SER A 188 -35.77 18.11 -11.86
CA SER A 188 -36.78 19.17 -11.75
C SER A 188 -37.79 18.78 -10.69
N VAL A 189 -37.83 19.55 -9.60
CA VAL A 189 -38.63 19.27 -8.41
C VAL A 189 -39.76 20.28 -8.29
N LYS A 190 -40.98 19.79 -8.01
CA LYS A 190 -42.15 20.57 -7.66
C LYS A 190 -42.65 20.18 -6.26
N GLU A 191 -43.48 21.04 -5.70
CA GLU A 191 -44.14 20.77 -4.43
C GLU A 191 -45.02 19.50 -4.55
N GLY A 192 -44.92 18.62 -3.55
CA GLY A 192 -45.57 17.31 -3.53
C GLY A 192 -44.81 16.19 -4.25
N ASP A 193 -43.69 16.47 -4.94
CA ASP A 193 -42.88 15.43 -5.57
C ASP A 193 -42.11 14.61 -4.51
N GLU A 194 -41.85 13.35 -4.82
CA GLU A 194 -40.87 12.53 -4.10
C GLU A 194 -39.47 12.76 -4.71
N VAL A 195 -38.52 13.16 -3.87
CA VAL A 195 -37.14 13.45 -4.27
C VAL A 195 -36.18 12.59 -3.50
N THR A 196 -35.19 12.05 -4.21
CA THR A 196 -34.05 11.36 -3.60
C THR A 196 -32.76 12.08 -3.94
N LEU A 197 -32.03 12.49 -2.89
CA LEU A 197 -30.67 13.00 -3.00
C LEU A 197 -29.70 11.84 -2.74
N THR A 198 -28.68 11.69 -3.57
CA THR A 198 -27.68 10.62 -3.45
C THR A 198 -26.29 11.23 -3.35
N CYS A 199 -25.58 10.91 -2.27
CA CYS A 199 -24.18 11.25 -2.09
C CYS A 199 -23.33 10.26 -2.90
N SER A 200 -22.64 10.75 -3.92
CA SER A 200 -21.93 9.93 -4.89
C SER A 200 -20.44 10.27 -4.95
N THR A 201 -19.65 9.24 -5.24
CA THR A 201 -18.22 9.29 -5.51
C THR A 201 -17.93 8.64 -6.87
N THR A 202 -16.77 8.94 -7.46
CA THR A 202 -16.33 8.33 -8.73
C THR A 202 -15.67 6.97 -8.53
N CYS A 203 -15.24 6.65 -7.30
CA CYS A 203 -14.74 5.35 -6.90
C CYS A 203 -15.29 4.92 -5.55
N SER A 204 -15.28 3.61 -5.29
CA SER A 204 -15.70 3.03 -4.01
C SER A 204 -14.66 3.37 -2.94
N LEU A 205 -15.03 4.25 -2.01
CA LEU A 205 -14.16 4.65 -0.90
C LEU A 205 -13.66 3.43 -0.11
N SER A 206 -12.40 3.48 0.31
CA SER A 206 -11.81 2.41 1.12
C SER A 206 -12.29 2.46 2.57
N ASN A 207 -12.84 1.33 3.07
CA ASN A 207 -13.52 1.12 4.37
C ASN A 207 -15.06 1.27 4.34
N ASN A 208 -15.75 0.82 5.39
CA ASN A 208 -17.19 0.99 5.52
C ASN A 208 -17.48 2.43 6.00
N HIS A 209 -18.39 3.13 5.32
CA HIS A 209 -18.61 4.56 5.54
C HIS A 209 -20.07 4.83 5.87
N THR A 210 -20.26 5.60 6.93
CA THR A 210 -21.55 6.22 7.24
C THR A 210 -21.60 7.60 6.61
N TYR A 211 -22.70 7.94 5.96
CA TYR A 211 -22.93 9.26 5.39
C TYR A 211 -23.72 10.15 6.36
N ILE A 212 -23.46 11.45 6.29
CA ILE A 212 -24.17 12.49 7.02
C ILE A 212 -24.64 13.53 6.02
N TRP A 213 -25.91 13.90 6.15
CA TRP A 213 -26.51 14.95 5.34
C TRP A 213 -26.60 16.25 6.12
N TYR A 214 -26.41 17.35 5.41
CA TYR A 214 -26.51 18.70 5.91
C TYR A 214 -27.54 19.47 5.11
N LYS A 215 -28.35 20.25 5.80
CA LYS A 215 -29.24 21.25 5.22
C LYS A 215 -28.83 22.62 5.76
N ASN A 216 -28.55 23.58 4.88
CA ASN A 216 -28.09 24.92 5.27
C ASN A 216 -26.89 24.87 6.24
N SER A 217 -25.94 23.97 5.99
CA SER A 217 -24.76 23.70 6.84
C SER A 217 -25.04 23.12 8.23
N GLN A 218 -26.29 22.78 8.55
CA GLN A 218 -26.65 22.09 9.78
C GLN A 218 -26.86 20.60 9.51
N PRO A 219 -26.32 19.70 10.35
CA PRO A 219 -26.54 18.27 10.18
C PRO A 219 -28.02 17.94 10.36
N LEU A 220 -28.58 17.18 9.42
CA LEU A 220 -29.90 16.59 9.59
C LEU A 220 -29.86 15.58 10.73
N SER A 221 -30.95 15.49 11.51
CA SER A 221 -31.06 14.64 12.71
C SER A 221 -30.59 13.19 12.46
N ASN A 222 -30.22 12.47 13.53
CA ASN A 222 -29.67 11.11 13.49
C ASN A 222 -30.53 10.10 12.68
N SER A 223 -31.83 10.36 12.50
CA SER A 223 -32.71 9.56 11.63
C SER A 223 -32.35 9.61 10.14
N HIS A 224 -31.52 10.57 9.71
CA HIS A 224 -30.97 10.71 8.37
C HIS A 224 -29.46 10.39 8.31
N THR A 225 -28.90 9.83 9.39
CA THR A 225 -27.64 9.10 9.31
C THR A 225 -27.95 7.73 8.74
N THR A 226 -27.81 7.61 7.43
CA THR A 226 -28.20 6.39 6.72
C THR A 226 -26.95 5.60 6.32
N GLU A 227 -27.00 4.28 6.50
CA GLU A 227 -26.03 3.38 5.82
C GLU A 227 -26.20 3.48 4.30
N SER A 228 -27.41 3.79 3.82
CA SER A 228 -27.62 4.20 2.44
C SER A 228 -27.04 5.59 2.24
N ASN A 229 -26.25 5.78 1.19
CA ASN A 229 -25.72 7.08 0.78
C ASN A 229 -26.82 8.04 0.23
N THR A 230 -28.08 7.87 0.65
CA THR A 230 -29.26 8.52 0.09
C THR A 230 -30.09 9.22 1.17
N LEU A 231 -30.73 10.33 0.79
CA LEU A 231 -31.72 11.06 1.56
C LEU A 231 -33.00 11.14 0.73
N SER A 232 -34.09 10.57 1.24
CA SER A 232 -35.40 10.60 0.59
C SER A 232 -36.31 11.61 1.26
N ILE A 233 -36.90 12.48 0.43
CA ILE A 233 -37.92 13.47 0.80
C ILE A 233 -39.21 13.00 0.10
N PRO A 234 -40.15 12.38 0.82
CA PRO A 234 -41.30 11.70 0.20
C PRO A 234 -42.32 12.65 -0.42
N SER A 235 -42.42 13.89 0.06
CA SER A 235 -43.33 14.91 -0.44
C SER A 235 -42.73 16.28 -0.16
N VAL A 236 -42.17 16.91 -1.18
CA VAL A 236 -41.44 18.18 -1.05
C VAL A 236 -42.39 19.32 -0.63
N SER A 237 -42.00 20.06 0.41
CA SER A 237 -42.61 21.33 0.83
C SER A 237 -41.63 22.48 0.63
N ARG A 238 -42.10 23.59 0.05
CA ARG A 238 -41.24 24.77 -0.16
C ARG A 238 -40.74 25.38 1.15
N GLU A 239 -41.56 25.34 2.20
CA GLU A 239 -41.25 25.92 3.51
C GLU A 239 -40.28 25.04 4.31
N GLU A 240 -40.47 23.71 4.25
CA GLU A 240 -39.73 22.76 5.08
C GLU A 240 -38.50 22.17 4.39
N ASP A 241 -38.50 22.04 3.06
CA ASP A 241 -37.43 21.38 2.28
C ASP A 241 -36.65 22.35 1.38
N GLY A 242 -37.04 23.63 1.33
CA GLY A 242 -36.24 24.66 0.69
C GLY A 242 -34.89 24.85 1.39
N GLY A 243 -33.79 24.86 0.64
CA GLY A 243 -32.45 25.12 1.18
C GLY A 243 -31.33 24.48 0.37
N TYR A 244 -30.12 24.56 0.91
CA TYR A 244 -28.91 23.99 0.33
C TYR A 244 -28.57 22.65 0.98
N TYR A 245 -28.40 21.62 0.17
CA TYR A 245 -28.11 20.27 0.66
C TYR A 245 -26.69 19.85 0.32
N SER A 246 -25.96 19.33 1.30
CA SER A 246 -24.64 18.72 1.10
C SER A 246 -24.52 17.42 1.90
N CYS A 247 -23.57 16.58 1.52
CA CYS A 247 -23.27 15.34 2.23
C CYS A 247 -21.80 15.27 2.63
N ALA A 248 -21.50 14.55 3.70
CA ALA A 248 -20.14 14.20 4.07
C ALA A 248 -20.07 12.72 4.48
N VAL A 249 -18.86 12.19 4.52
CA VAL A 249 -18.59 10.90 5.15
C VAL A 249 -18.22 11.15 6.61
N ARG A 250 -18.80 10.43 7.57
CA ARG A 250 -18.67 10.66 9.02
C ARG A 250 -17.22 10.73 9.52
N VAL A 251 -16.33 9.87 9.03
CA VAL A 251 -14.90 9.92 9.42
C VAL A 251 -14.11 11.04 8.73
N HIS A 252 -14.74 11.73 7.77
CA HIS A 252 -14.17 12.76 6.92
C HIS A 252 -15.10 14.00 6.87
N GLU A 253 -15.80 14.32 7.96
CA GLU A 253 -16.79 15.42 8.03
C GLU A 253 -16.23 16.78 7.62
N GLY A 254 -14.93 17.01 7.79
CA GLY A 254 -14.24 18.23 7.33
C GLY A 254 -14.14 18.39 5.81
N HIS A 255 -14.57 17.39 5.03
CA HIS A 255 -14.50 17.38 3.56
C HIS A 255 -15.89 17.08 2.95
N PRO A 256 -16.90 17.94 3.17
CA PRO A 256 -18.23 17.75 2.61
C PRO A 256 -18.25 17.98 1.09
N SER A 257 -19.29 17.46 0.44
CA SER A 257 -19.63 17.79 -0.93
C SER A 257 -19.92 19.29 -1.09
N ARG A 258 -19.88 19.76 -2.34
CA ARG A 258 -20.54 21.02 -2.69
C ARG A 258 -22.05 20.89 -2.44
N SER A 259 -22.67 21.99 -2.05
CA SER A 259 -24.12 22.05 -1.88
C SER A 259 -24.84 22.13 -3.22
N VAL A 260 -26.02 21.51 -3.29
CA VAL A 260 -27.01 21.63 -4.38
C VAL A 260 -28.21 22.42 -3.92
#